data_AF-A0A4Y2QE17-F1
#
_entry.id   AF-A0A4Y2QE17-F1
#
_cell.length_a   1.000
_cell.length_b   1.000
_cell.length_c   1.000
_cell.angle_alpha   90.00
_cell.angle_beta   90.00
_cell.angle_gamma   90.00
#
_symmetry.space_group_name_H-M   'P 1'
#
loop_
_entity.id
_entity.type
_entity.pdbx_description
1 polymer ?
#
loop_
_entity_poly.entity_id
_entity_poly.type
_entity_poly.pdbx_seq_one_letter_code
_entity_poly.pdbx_strand_id
1 'polypeptide(L)'
;TIKEDKITPEERAKLGFFEAYQGFVEIHHYFQNLVHRFPECLSLIPIGMSSEGRPLQVLRLACLCYKENEETYELLNSFDWYILPILNPDGYEYAQNTDRLWRKTRSRHSNPQNCVGVDPNRNWDIKWSGKEELSL
;
A
#
# COMPACT_ATOMS: atom_id res chain seq x y z
N THR A 1 -5.70 -18.95 -18.63
CA THR A 1 -6.63 -18.40 -17.63
C THR A 1 -6.47 -19.21 -16.37
N ILE A 2 -5.76 -18.68 -15.37
CA ILE A 2 -5.72 -19.31 -14.05
C ILE A 2 -7.17 -19.27 -13.55
N LYS A 3 -7.80 -20.44 -13.41
CA LYS A 3 -9.06 -20.54 -12.70
C LYS A 3 -8.73 -20.10 -11.28
N GLU A 4 -9.28 -18.98 -10.83
CA GLU A 4 -9.36 -18.67 -9.40
C GLU A 4 -10.27 -19.74 -8.80
N ASP A 5 -9.73 -20.93 -8.56
CA ASP A 5 -10.33 -21.87 -7.63
C ASP A 5 -10.38 -21.11 -6.31
N LYS A 6 -11.60 -20.75 -5.90
CA LYS A 6 -11.85 -19.96 -4.70
C LYS A 6 -11.35 -20.78 -3.52
N ILE A 7 -10.12 -20.52 -3.09
CA ILE A 7 -9.55 -21.05 -1.85
C ILE A 7 -10.58 -20.78 -0.75
N THR A 8 -10.99 -21.84 -0.06
CA THR A 8 -11.96 -21.72 1.04
C THR A 8 -11.34 -20.95 2.20
N PRO A 9 -12.13 -20.32 3.10
CA PRO A 9 -11.60 -19.65 4.28
C PRO A 9 -10.68 -20.56 5.14
N GLU A 10 -10.99 -21.86 5.18
CA GLU A 10 -10.25 -22.88 5.92
C GLU A 10 -8.90 -23.22 5.28
N GLU A 11 -8.85 -23.28 3.94
CA GLU A 11 -7.59 -23.44 3.20
C GLU A 11 -6.74 -22.17 3.28
N ARG A 12 -7.38 -20.99 3.20
CA ARG A 12 -6.72 -19.69 3.36
C ARG A 12 -6.08 -19.55 4.74
N ALA A 13 -6.73 -20.04 5.80
CA ALA A 13 -6.19 -20.00 7.16
C ALA A 13 -4.91 -20.83 7.35
N LYS A 14 -4.59 -21.74 6.42
CA LYS A 14 -3.37 -22.55 6.44
C LYS A 14 -2.21 -21.92 5.68
N LEU A 15 -2.47 -20.89 4.88
CA LEU A 15 -1.47 -20.21 4.07
C LEU A 15 -0.67 -19.21 4.90
N GLY A 16 0.61 -19.09 4.60
CA GLY A 16 1.47 -18.02 5.12
C GLY A 16 0.98 -16.64 4.67
N PHE A 17 1.33 -15.59 5.40
CA PHE A 17 0.91 -14.22 5.10
C PHE A 17 1.20 -13.81 3.64
N PHE A 18 2.36 -14.18 3.11
CA PHE A 18 2.77 -13.87 1.73
C PHE A 18 2.26 -14.84 0.67
N GLU A 19 1.50 -15.86 1.05
CA GLU A 19 0.97 -16.89 0.13
C GLU A 19 -0.46 -16.58 -0.34
N ALA A 20 -1.08 -15.52 0.18
CA ALA A 20 -2.43 -15.10 -0.19
C ALA A 20 -2.60 -13.57 -0.20
N TYR A 21 -3.62 -13.09 -0.92
CA TYR A 21 -4.03 -11.67 -0.88
C TYR A 21 -4.76 -11.36 0.42
N GLN A 22 -4.23 -10.39 1.17
CA GLN A 22 -4.68 -10.02 2.50
C GLN A 22 -5.63 -8.81 2.48
N GLY A 23 -6.53 -8.69 3.44
CA GLY A 23 -7.35 -7.48 3.61
C GLY A 23 -6.55 -6.30 4.16
N PHE A 24 -7.09 -5.07 4.08
CA PHE A 24 -6.39 -3.89 4.61
C PHE A 24 -6.03 -4.04 6.09
N VAL A 25 -6.98 -4.55 6.90
CA VAL A 25 -6.80 -4.74 8.34
C VAL A 25 -5.72 -5.79 8.63
N GLU A 26 -5.71 -6.90 7.89
CA GLU A 26 -4.71 -7.97 8.03
C GLU A 26 -3.31 -7.46 7.72
N ILE A 27 -3.18 -6.68 6.64
CA ILE A 27 -1.92 -6.04 6.24
C ILE A 27 -1.45 -5.06 7.32
N HIS A 28 -2.34 -4.20 7.80
CA HIS A 28 -2.01 -3.22 8.83
C HIS A 28 -1.54 -3.87 10.13
N HIS A 29 -2.25 -4.89 10.62
CA HIS A 29 -1.83 -5.65 11.80
C HIS A 29 -0.50 -6.37 11.59
N TYR A 30 -0.25 -6.93 10.40
CA TYR A 30 1.03 -7.57 10.11
C TYR A 30 2.20 -6.60 10.28
N PHE A 31 2.11 -5.40 9.71
CA PHE A 31 3.18 -4.39 9.83
C PHE A 31 3.33 -3.86 11.26
N GLN A 32 2.23 -3.68 12.01
CA GLN A 32 2.31 -3.30 13.42
C GLN A 32 3.02 -4.37 14.25
N ASN A 33 2.69 -5.64 14.03
CA ASN A 33 3.34 -6.77 14.70
C ASN A 33 4.82 -6.87 14.30
N LEU A 34 5.15 -6.59 13.04
CA LEU A 34 6.53 -6.59 12.55
C LEU A 34 7.37 -5.51 13.24
N VAL A 35 6.85 -4.27 13.35
CA VAL A 35 7.51 -3.19 14.10
C VAL A 35 7.63 -3.51 15.58
N HIS A 36 6.59 -4.09 16.19
CA HIS A 36 6.66 -4.49 17.61
C HIS A 36 7.74 -5.53 17.87
N ARG A 37 7.99 -6.41 16.89
CA ARG A 37 8.99 -7.47 17.00
C ARG A 37 10.43 -7.01 16.74
N PHE A 38 10.62 -6.00 15.88
CA PHE A 38 11.94 -5.47 15.51
C PHE A 38 12.00 -3.93 15.67
N PRO A 39 11.73 -3.40 16.88
CA PRO A 39 11.60 -1.96 17.11
C PRO A 39 12.90 -1.17 16.91
N GLU A 40 14.06 -1.83 16.99
CA GLU A 40 15.37 -1.25 16.71
C GLU A 40 15.64 -0.99 15.23
N CYS A 41 14.84 -1.64 14.38
CA CYS A 41 15.10 -1.80 12.95
C CYS A 41 13.99 -1.20 12.09
N LEU A 42 12.76 -1.25 12.60
CA LEU A 42 11.55 -0.90 11.87
C LEU A 42 10.77 0.20 12.59
N SER A 43 10.17 1.08 11.79
CA SER A 43 9.21 2.07 12.30
C SER A 43 8.05 2.23 11.31
N LEU A 44 6.84 2.40 11.83
CA LEU A 44 5.68 2.78 11.04
C LEU A 44 5.48 4.29 11.15
N ILE A 45 5.66 4.99 10.03
CA ILE A 45 5.57 6.44 9.94
C ILE A 45 4.21 6.79 9.32
N PRO A 46 3.31 7.48 10.04
CA PRO A 46 2.09 8.00 9.45
C PRO A 46 2.43 9.14 8.48
N ILE A 47 1.98 9.01 7.23
CA ILE A 47 2.17 10.01 6.18
C ILE A 47 0.88 10.75 5.82
N GLY A 48 -0.25 10.31 6.37
CA GLY A 48 -1.54 10.99 6.21
C GLY A 48 -2.72 10.06 6.40
N MET A 49 -3.87 10.53 5.95
CA MET A 49 -5.14 9.79 5.95
C MET A 49 -5.70 9.78 4.53
N SER A 50 -6.38 8.70 4.19
CA SER A 50 -7.12 8.59 2.93
C SER A 50 -8.41 9.43 2.95
N SER A 51 -9.10 9.49 1.80
CA SER A 51 -10.36 10.23 1.66
C SER A 51 -11.49 9.72 2.55
N GLU A 52 -11.48 8.43 2.89
CA GLU A 52 -12.45 7.80 3.81
C GLU A 52 -11.87 7.62 5.23
N GLY A 53 -10.71 8.23 5.54
CA GLY A 53 -10.15 8.27 6.89
C GLY A 53 -9.34 7.03 7.30
N ARG A 54 -8.80 6.27 6.36
CA ARG A 54 -7.86 5.16 6.65
C ARG A 54 -6.43 5.69 6.74
N PRO A 55 -5.61 5.19 7.69
CA PRO A 55 -4.23 5.64 7.83
C PRO A 55 -3.37 5.24 6.63
N LEU A 56 -2.63 6.20 6.10
CA LEU A 56 -1.52 5.98 5.17
C LEU A 56 -0.24 5.95 5.97
N GLN A 57 0.46 4.82 5.94
CA GLN A 57 1.67 4.60 6.72
C GLN A 57 2.76 3.97 5.86
N VAL A 58 3.98 4.42 6.10
CA VAL A 58 5.19 3.88 5.49
C VAL A 58 5.93 3.06 6.54
N LEU A 59 6.32 1.84 6.20
CA LEU A 59 7.31 1.10 6.95
C LEU A 59 8.70 1.62 6.57
N ARG A 60 9.38 2.25 7.53
CA ARG A 60 10.79 2.57 7.41
C ARG A 60 11.62 1.42 7.99
N LEU A 61 12.53 0.90 7.17
CA LEU A 61 13.52 -0.10 7.51
C LEU A 61 14.90 0.56 7.52
N ALA A 62 15.51 0.59 8.70
CA ALA A 62 16.82 1.16 8.95
C ALA A 62 17.54 0.29 9.99
N CYS A 63 18.15 -0.81 9.54
CA CYS A 63 18.89 -1.76 10.38
C CYS A 63 20.39 -1.64 10.13
N LEU A 64 21.14 -1.14 11.12
CA LEU A 64 22.61 -1.02 11.00
C LEU A 64 23.36 -2.33 11.35
N CYS A 65 22.66 -3.39 11.80
CA CYS A 65 23.29 -4.63 12.26
C CYS A 65 22.62 -5.93 11.78
N TYR A 66 21.59 -5.86 10.93
CA TYR A 66 20.95 -7.07 10.39
C TYR A 66 21.80 -7.66 9.27
N LYS A 67 22.28 -8.89 9.45
CA LYS A 67 23.11 -9.59 8.47
C LYS A 67 22.57 -11.00 8.24
N GLU A 68 21.82 -11.15 7.15
CA GLU A 68 21.45 -12.47 6.62
C GLU A 68 22.55 -13.00 5.69
N ASN A 69 22.95 -12.19 4.71
CA ASN A 69 24.08 -12.40 3.83
C ASN A 69 24.80 -11.06 3.58
N GLU A 70 25.95 -11.09 2.92
CA GLU A 70 26.77 -9.87 2.71
C GLU A 70 26.04 -8.81 1.88
N GLU A 71 25.32 -9.21 0.83
CA GLU A 71 24.59 -8.30 -0.05
C GLU A 71 23.47 -7.56 0.70
N THR A 72 22.63 -8.30 1.44
CA THR A 72 21.57 -7.70 2.26
C THR A 72 22.16 -6.76 3.31
N TYR A 73 23.27 -7.16 3.95
CA TYR A 73 23.94 -6.32 4.93
C TYR A 73 24.47 -5.01 4.33
N GLU A 74 25.14 -5.08 3.18
CA GLU A 74 25.64 -3.90 2.47
C GLU A 74 24.50 -2.96 2.07
N LEU A 75 23.38 -3.48 1.56
CA LEU A 75 22.21 -2.69 1.19
C LEU A 75 21.54 -2.01 2.39
N LEU A 76 21.33 -2.74 3.48
CA LEU A 76 20.68 -2.19 4.69
C LEU A 76 21.56 -1.19 5.42
N ASN A 77 22.88 -1.31 5.32
CA ASN A 77 23.81 -0.35 5.91
C ASN A 77 24.03 0.89 5.02
N SER A 78 23.70 0.81 3.73
CA SER A 78 23.89 1.91 2.77
C SER A 78 22.65 2.76 2.54
N PHE A 79 21.45 2.22 2.81
CA PHE A 79 20.17 2.88 2.51
C PHE A 79 19.13 2.72 3.62
N ASP A 80 18.36 3.78 3.82
CA ASP A 80 17.08 3.71 4.53
C ASP A 80 15.98 3.35 3.53
N TRP A 81 15.25 2.27 3.81
CA TRP A 81 14.18 1.79 2.94
C TRP A 81 12.83 2.26 3.44
N TYR A 82 12.05 2.88 2.56
CA TYR A 82 10.70 3.35 2.84
C TYR A 82 9.71 2.57 1.97
N ILE A 83 8.95 1.68 2.61
CA ILE A 83 8.00 0.79 1.95
C ILE A 83 6.59 1.28 2.28
N LEU A 84 5.82 1.66 1.27
CA LEU A 84 4.41 2.00 1.39
C LEU A 84 3.56 0.81 0.92
N PRO A 85 2.99 0.00 1.83
CA PRO A 85 2.34 -1.25 1.44
C PRO A 85 1.07 -1.00 0.63
N ILE A 86 0.29 0.02 0.99
CA ILE A 86 -0.98 0.36 0.34
C ILE A 86 -1.08 1.88 0.20
N LEU A 87 -0.84 2.39 -1.01
CA LEU A 87 -0.98 3.81 -1.35
C LEU A 87 -2.45 4.26 -1.47
N ASN A 88 -3.35 3.34 -1.86
CA ASN A 88 -4.78 3.62 -2.04
C ASN A 88 -5.64 2.69 -1.18
N PRO A 89 -5.66 2.87 0.15
CA PRO A 89 -6.34 1.95 1.07
C PRO A 89 -7.87 1.92 0.87
N ASP A 90 -8.48 3.06 0.53
CA ASP A 90 -9.93 3.10 0.27
C ASP A 90 -10.31 2.35 -1.00
N GLY A 91 -9.53 2.54 -2.08
CA GLY A 91 -9.76 1.82 -3.34
C GLY A 91 -9.48 0.32 -3.21
N TYR A 92 -8.47 -0.05 -2.41
CA TYR A 92 -8.14 -1.44 -2.11
C TYR A 92 -9.30 -2.17 -1.40
N GLU A 93 -9.82 -1.57 -0.32
CA GLU A 93 -10.97 -2.09 0.42
C GLU A 93 -12.22 -2.17 -0.45
N TYR A 94 -12.47 -1.16 -1.28
CA TYR A 94 -13.61 -1.17 -2.20
C TYR A 94 -13.49 -2.28 -3.25
N ALA A 95 -12.27 -2.58 -3.71
CA ALA A 95 -12.03 -3.65 -4.66
C ALA A 95 -12.28 -5.04 -4.04
N GLN A 96 -11.94 -5.24 -2.78
CA GLN A 96 -12.20 -6.51 -2.11
C GLN A 96 -13.69 -6.74 -1.81
N ASN A 97 -14.42 -5.66 -1.47
CA ASN A 97 -15.76 -5.77 -0.89
C ASN A 97 -16.92 -5.38 -1.82
N THR A 98 -16.66 -4.69 -2.93
CA THR A 98 -17.74 -4.13 -3.77
C THR A 98 -17.50 -4.32 -5.26
N ASP A 99 -16.38 -3.82 -5.78
CA ASP A 99 -16.08 -3.90 -7.22
C ASP A 99 -14.62 -4.32 -7.43
N ARG A 100 -14.41 -5.62 -7.67
CA ARG A 100 -13.09 -6.24 -7.85
C ARG A 100 -12.20 -5.54 -8.88
N LEU A 101 -12.77 -4.83 -9.84
CA LEU A 101 -12.03 -4.14 -10.89
C LEU A 101 -11.76 -2.66 -10.59
N TRP A 102 -12.11 -2.19 -9.39
CA TRP A 102 -11.89 -0.80 -8.99
C TRP A 102 -10.40 -0.46 -8.90
N ARG A 103 -10.03 0.69 -9.49
CA ARG A 103 -8.64 1.17 -9.59
C ARG A 103 -8.40 2.53 -8.92
N LYS A 104 -9.41 3.40 -8.93
CA LYS A 104 -9.28 4.81 -8.54
C LYS A 104 -9.26 4.98 -7.02
N THR A 105 -8.96 6.19 -6.55
CA THR A 105 -9.24 6.59 -5.15
C THR A 105 -10.74 6.55 -4.85
N ARG A 106 -11.14 6.89 -3.61
CA ARG A 106 -12.55 6.97 -3.19
C ARG A 106 -13.01 8.39 -2.85
N SER A 107 -12.27 9.40 -3.29
CA SER A 107 -12.64 10.80 -3.12
C SER A 107 -13.98 11.11 -3.77
N ARG A 108 -14.84 11.84 -3.05
CA ARG A 108 -16.11 12.35 -3.58
C ARG A 108 -15.94 13.81 -3.95
N HIS A 109 -16.48 14.19 -5.10
CA HIS A 109 -16.40 15.54 -5.63
C HIS A 109 -17.81 16.03 -5.97
N SER A 110 -18.04 17.33 -5.85
CA SER A 110 -19.25 17.98 -6.34
C SER A 110 -19.18 18.07 -7.87
N ASN A 111 -19.39 16.94 -8.54
CA ASN A 111 -19.51 16.87 -9.99
C ASN A 111 -20.95 16.49 -10.39
N PRO A 112 -21.43 16.95 -11.57
CA PRO A 112 -22.82 16.70 -11.98
C PRO A 112 -23.17 15.20 -12.11
N GLN A 113 -22.17 14.35 -12.35
CA GLN A 113 -22.34 12.91 -12.56
C GLN A 113 -22.19 12.07 -11.28
N ASN A 114 -21.99 12.68 -10.12
CA ASN A 114 -21.65 12.01 -8.85
C ASN A 114 -20.56 10.93 -8.96
N CYS A 115 -19.62 11.11 -9.90
CA CYS A 115 -18.51 10.19 -10.09
C CYS A 115 -17.55 10.22 -8.89
N VAL A 116 -17.12 9.03 -8.47
CA VAL A 116 -16.22 8.83 -7.32
C VAL A 116 -14.82 8.47 -7.81
N GLY A 117 -13.81 9.05 -7.18
CA GLY A 117 -12.41 8.68 -7.34
C GLY A 117 -11.69 9.33 -8.52
N VAL A 118 -10.40 9.57 -8.30
CA VAL A 118 -9.41 10.02 -9.27
C VAL A 118 -8.39 8.90 -9.50
N ASP A 119 -7.77 8.81 -10.68
CA ASP A 119 -6.64 7.89 -10.88
C ASP A 119 -5.41 8.46 -10.15
N PRO A 120 -4.90 7.80 -9.08
CA PRO A 120 -3.77 8.33 -8.31
C PRO A 120 -2.48 8.41 -9.13
N ASN A 121 -2.35 7.63 -10.21
CA ASN A 121 -1.21 7.68 -11.13
C ASN A 121 -1.39 8.67 -12.29
N ARG A 122 -2.39 9.55 -12.22
CA ARG A 122 -2.60 10.69 -13.14
C ARG A 122 -2.81 12.00 -12.39
N ASN A 123 -2.55 12.01 -11.09
CA ASN A 123 -2.79 13.15 -10.20
C ASN A 123 -1.48 13.71 -9.61
N TRP A 124 -0.37 13.51 -10.32
CA TRP A 124 0.92 14.10 -9.99
C TRP A 124 1.09 15.42 -10.75
N ASP A 125 1.82 16.37 -10.14
CA ASP A 125 2.10 17.68 -10.75
C ASP A 125 3.26 17.58 -11.75
N ILE A 126 3.06 16.74 -12.77
CA ILE A 126 3.98 16.61 -13.89
C ILE A 126 3.17 16.28 -15.14
N LYS A 127 3.26 17.17 -16.14
CA LYS A 127 2.44 17.10 -17.36
C LYS A 127 0.95 16.89 -17.04
N TRP A 128 0.48 17.54 -15.97
CA TRP A 128 -0.83 17.31 -15.41
C TRP A 128 -1.92 17.65 -16.44
N SER A 129 -2.85 16.71 -16.64
CA SER A 129 -3.90 16.79 -17.65
C SER A 129 -3.41 17.07 -19.09
N GLY A 130 -2.15 16.74 -19.41
CA GLY A 130 -1.59 16.92 -20.75
C GLY A 130 -1.30 18.36 -21.12
N LYS A 131 -1.22 19.29 -20.15
CA LYS A 131 -0.73 20.64 -20.41
C LYS A 131 0.78 20.58 -20.64
N GLU A 132 1.22 20.94 -21.84
CA GLU A 132 2.61 21.32 -22.09
C GLU A 132 2.93 22.56 -21.25
N GLU A 133 4.13 22.61 -20.66
CA GLU A 133 4.65 23.84 -20.08
C GLU A 133 4.62 24.91 -21.18
N LEU A 134 3.68 25.85 -21.11
CA LEU A 134 3.86 27.12 -21.78
C LEU A 134 5.08 27.74 -21.11
N SER A 135 6.22 27.63 -21.79
CA SER A 135 7.49 28.25 -21.43
C SER A 135 7.25 29.70 -21.01
N LEU A 136 7.78 30.06 -19.84
CA LEU A 136 7.91 31.43 -19.35
C LEU A 136 8.54 32.36 -20.40
#